data_AF-A0A973PBA0-F1
#
_entry.id   AF-A0A973PBA0-F1
#
_cell.length_a   1.000
_cell.length_b   1.000
_cell.length_c   1.000
_cell.angle_alpha   90.00
_cell.angle_beta   90.00
_cell.angle_gamma   90.00
#
_symmetry.space_group_name_H-M   'P 1'
#
loop_
_entity.id
_entity.type
_entity.pdbx_description
1 polymer ?
#
loop_
_entity_poly.entity_id
_entity_poly.type
_entity_poly.pdbx_seq_one_letter_code
_entity_poly.pdbx_strand_id
1 'polypeptide(L)' 'MTEIAIVQLGPDEGERLKEVRLRALQESPDAFGSSYAREIGFSEDEWTKRLKNPDSRWWVAESRDLGDVGLV' A
#
# COMPACT_ATOMS: atom_id res chain seq x y z
N MET A 1 4.01 23.87 3.09
CA MET A 1 4.60 22.69 2.45
C MET A 1 4.39 21.53 3.39
N THR A 2 3.62 20.54 2.99
CA THR A 2 3.45 19.32 3.77
C THR A 2 4.73 18.51 3.63
N GLU A 3 5.33 18.13 4.75
CA GLU A 3 6.50 17.24 4.74
C GLU A 3 6.03 15.83 4.37
N ILE A 4 6.71 15.22 3.39
CA ILE A 4 6.44 13.85 2.94
C ILE A 4 7.70 13.03 3.17
N ALA A 5 7.55 11.90 3.85
CA ALA A 5 8.59 10.91 4.06
C ALA A 5 8.24 9.61 3.33
N ILE A 6 9.26 8.89 2.86
CA ILE A 6 9.09 7.55 2.30
C ILE A 6 9.49 6.55 3.38
N VAL A 7 8.53 5.76 3.86
CA VAL A 7 8.74 4.77 4.92
C VAL A 7 8.48 3.37 4.40
N GLN A 8 9.35 2.43 4.76
CA GLN A 8 9.20 1.03 4.37
C GLN A 8 8.17 0.35 5.27
N LEU A 9 7.26 -0.41 4.69
CA LEU A 9 6.34 -1.25 5.46
C LEU A 9 7.04 -2.53 5.96
N GLY A 10 6.80 -2.84 7.23
CA GLY A 10 7.20 -4.05 7.90
C GLY A 10 6.25 -5.23 7.66
N PRO A 11 6.65 -6.45 8.08
CA PRO A 11 5.93 -7.69 7.81
C PRO A 11 4.53 -7.78 8.45
N ASP A 12 4.25 -6.96 9.47
CA ASP A 12 3.00 -6.97 10.23
C ASP A 12 2.07 -5.80 9.85
N GLU A 13 2.44 -4.97 8.86
CA GLU A 13 1.67 -3.80 8.41
C GLU A 13 0.71 -4.13 7.23
N GLY A 14 0.15 -5.34 7.21
CA GLY A 14 -0.70 -5.83 6.12
C GLY A 14 -1.97 -5.00 5.92
N GLU A 15 -2.59 -4.55 7.01
CA GLU A 15 -3.78 -3.70 6.98
C GLU A 15 -3.47 -2.34 6.35
N ARG A 16 -2.37 -1.71 6.76
CA ARG A 16 -1.89 -0.43 6.21
C ARG A 16 -1.62 -0.55 4.71
N LEU A 17 -0.95 -1.62 4.27
CA LEU A 17 -0.73 -1.89 2.85
C LEU A 17 -2.06 -2.01 2.09
N LYS A 18 -3.02 -2.78 2.62
CA LYS A 18 -4.34 -2.97 2.02
C LYS A 18 -5.06 -1.64 1.81
N GLU A 19 -5.14 -0.80 2.83
CA GLU A 19 -5.86 0.47 2.78
C GLU A 19 -5.29 1.41 1.71
N VAL A 20 -3.98 1.64 1.73
CA VAL A 20 -3.30 2.52 0.77
C VAL A 20 -3.41 1.94 -0.64
N ARG A 21 -3.17 0.63 -0.80
CA ARG A 21 -3.21 -0.03 -2.11
C ARG A 21 -4.59 0.07 -2.75
N LEU A 22 -5.64 -0.21 -2.00
CA LEU A 22 -7.01 -0.17 -2.51
C LEU A 22 -7.47 1.24 -2.84
N ARG A 23 -7.01 2.25 -2.08
CA ARG A 23 -7.26 3.66 -2.43
C ARG A 23 -6.55 4.04 -3.73
N ALA A 24 -5.26 3.72 -3.83
CA ALA A 24 -4.46 4.04 -5.00
C ALA A 24 -4.99 3.36 -6.28
N LEU A 25 -5.49 2.12 -6.17
CA LEU A 25 -6.13 1.41 -7.29
C LEU A 25 -7.49 1.99 -7.70
N GLN A 26 -8.18 2.74 -6.84
CA GLN A 26 -9.41 3.45 -7.20
C GLN A 26 -9.09 4.80 -7.85
N GLU A 27 -8.09 5.51 -7.34
CA GLU A 27 -7.72 6.85 -7.82
C GLU A 27 -6.97 6.80 -9.15
N SER A 28 -5.98 5.90 -9.27
CA SER A 28 -5.05 5.83 -10.40
C SER A 28 -4.73 4.38 -10.77
N PRO A 29 -5.72 3.58 -11.22
CA PRO A 29 -5.52 2.16 -11.53
C PRO A 29 -4.44 1.91 -12.59
N ASP A 30 -4.24 2.83 -13.53
CA ASP A 30 -3.25 2.77 -14.61
C ASP A 30 -1.80 2.92 -14.15
N ALA A 31 -1.57 3.49 -12.96
CA ALA A 31 -0.25 3.53 -12.34
C ALA A 31 0.20 2.17 -11.77
N PHE A 32 -0.69 1.17 -11.76
CA PHE A 32 -0.45 -0.13 -11.15
C PHE A 32 -0.76 -1.28 -12.12
N GLY A 33 -0.02 -2.38 -12.00
CA GLY A 33 -0.26 -3.61 -12.76
C GLY A 33 -1.49 -4.42 -12.31
N SER A 34 -2.50 -3.80 -11.70
CA SER A 34 -3.65 -4.49 -11.08
C SER A 34 -4.88 -3.58 -11.02
N SER A 35 -5.98 -4.04 -10.41
CA SER A 35 -7.23 -3.27 -10.30
C SER A 35 -7.89 -3.44 -8.93
N TYR A 36 -8.63 -2.41 -8.49
CA TYR A 36 -9.38 -2.46 -7.24
C TYR A 36 -10.33 -3.67 -7.18
N ALA A 37 -11.06 -3.92 -8.28
CA ALA A 37 -12.03 -5.02 -8.37
C ALA A 37 -11.38 -6.40 -8.13
N ARG A 38 -10.10 -6.56 -8.49
CA ARG A 38 -9.34 -7.77 -8.23
C ARG A 38 -8.88 -7.83 -6.77
N GLU A 39 -8.28 -6.75 -6.27
CA GLU A 39 -7.57 -6.78 -4.99
C GLU A 39 -8.48 -6.63 -3.77
N ILE A 40 -9.68 -6.05 -3.92
CA ILE A 40 -10.64 -5.92 -2.81
C ILE A 40 -11.10 -7.27 -2.24
N GLY A 41 -11.03 -8.33 -3.05
CA GLY A 41 -11.36 -9.70 -2.65
C GLY A 41 -10.25 -10.42 -1.89
N PHE A 42 -9.06 -9.81 -1.76
CA PHE A 42 -7.96 -10.44 -1.03
C PHE A 42 -8.21 -10.45 0.48
N SER A 43 -7.91 -11.60 1.08
CA SER A 43 -7.91 -11.83 2.52
C SER A 43 -6.80 -11.05 3.22
N GLU A 44 -6.95 -10.82 4.52
CA GLU A 44 -5.92 -10.18 5.34
C GLU A 44 -4.57 -10.94 5.28
N ASP A 45 -4.64 -12.27 5.27
CA ASP A 45 -3.46 -13.14 5.19
C ASP A 45 -2.70 -12.98 3.86
N GLU A 46 -3.38 -12.70 2.75
CA GLU A 46 -2.72 -12.39 1.47
C GLU A 46 -1.91 -11.08 1.53
N TRP A 47 -2.42 -10.06 2.22
CA TRP A 47 -1.69 -8.80 2.43
C TRP A 47 -0.46 -9.01 3.30
N THR A 48 -0.58 -9.76 4.39
CA THR A 48 0.55 -10.15 5.24
C THR A 48 1.59 -10.97 4.46
N LYS A 49 1.15 -11.93 3.64
CA LYS A 49 2.05 -12.74 2.79
C LYS A 49 2.86 -11.88 1.82
N ARG A 50 2.27 -10.83 1.26
CA ARG A 50 2.98 -9.89 0.36
C ARG A 50 4.11 -9.16 1.08
N LEU A 51 3.90 -8.70 2.31
CA LEU A 51 4.93 -8.03 3.11
C LEU A 51 6.02 -8.99 3.62
N LYS A 52 5.67 -10.27 3.82
CA LYS A 52 6.63 -11.31 4.22
C LYS A 52 7.41 -11.92 3.05
N ASN A 53 7.05 -11.61 1.80
CA ASN A 53 7.79 -12.10 0.64
C ASN A 53 9.19 -11.45 0.60
N PRO A 54 10.29 -12.23 0.69
CA PRO A 54 11.65 -11.68 0.70
C PRO A 54 12.03 -10.93 -0.58
N ASP A 55 11.37 -11.23 -1.70
CA ASP A 55 11.61 -10.59 -3.00
C ASP A 55 10.75 -9.33 -3.21
N SER A 56 9.83 -9.03 -2.28
CA SER A 56 8.98 -7.85 -2.33
C SER A 56 9.41 -6.85 -1.25
N ARG A 57 9.31 -5.57 -1.60
CA ARG A 57 9.42 -4.47 -0.65
C ARG A 57 8.34 -3.44 -1.01
N TRP A 58 7.75 -2.85 0.01
CA TRP A 58 6.68 -1.87 -0.14
C TRP A 58 7.05 -0.64 0.67
N TRP A 59 6.86 0.53 0.08
CA TRP A 59 7.03 1.80 0.76
C TRP A 59 5.77 2.64 0.61
N VAL A 60 5.46 3.42 1.63
CA VAL A 60 4.41 4.42 1.57
C VAL A 60 5.00 5.82 1.67
N ALA A 61 4.40 6.74 0.93
CA ALA A 61 4.62 8.16 1.13
C ALA A 61 3.72 8.59 2.29
N GLU A 62 4.31 8.93 3.43
CA GLU A 62 3.60 9.37 4.62
C GLU A 62 3.69 10.90 4.74
N SER A 63 2.53 11.51 4.96
CA SER A 63 2.38 12.90 5.33
C SER A 63 2.00 13.01 6.80
N ARG A 64 2.62 13.94 7.52
CA ARG A 64 2.24 14.23 8.91
C ARG A 64 0.79 14.69 9.07
N ASP A 65 0.24 15.36 8.06
CA ASP A 65 -1.09 15.97 8.12
C ASP A 65 -2.18 15.07 7.51
N LEU A 66 -1.82 14.29 6.48
CA LEU A 66 -2.77 13.54 5.65
C LEU A 66 -2.66 12.02 5.82
N GLY A 67 -1.70 11.54 6.60
CA GLY A 67 -1.38 10.12 6.72
C GLY A 67 -0.72 9.59 5.45
N ASP A 68 -0.96 8.32 5.11
CA ASP A 68 -0.40 7.73 3.90
C ASP A 68 -1.05 8.33 2.66
N VAL A 69 -0.24 8.90 1.77
CA VAL A 69 -0.69 9.61 0.56
C VAL A 69 -0.20 8.96 -0.73
N GLY A 70 0.58 7.88 -0.65
CA GLY A 70 1.08 7.18 -1.83
C GLY A 70 1.73 5.85 -1.50
N LEU A 71 1.98 5.04 -2.54
CA LEU A 71 2.54 3.71 -2.46
C LEU A 71 3.59 3.51 -3.56
N VAL A 72 4.73 2.90 -3.21
CA VAL A 72 5.86 2.58 -4.09
C VAL A 72 6.26 1.12 -3.91
#